data_AF-A0A0C9YNI3-F1
#
_entry.id   AF-A0A0C9YNI3-F1
#
_cell.length_a   1.000
_cell.length_b   1.000
_cell.length_c   1.000
_cell.angle_alpha   90.00
_cell.angle_beta   90.00
_cell.angle_gamma   90.00
#
_symmetry.space_group_name_H-M   'P 1'
#
loop_
_entity.id
_entity.type
_entity.pdbx_description
1 polymer ?
#
loop_
_entity_poly.entity_id
_entity_poly.type
_entity_poly.pdbx_seq_one_letter_code
_entity_poly.pdbx_strand_id
1 'polypeptide(L)'
;PPCFLAAICTLLDFCYLAQMPIFDEQALAKLDAALASFHTHKDAILAASGCLEHFQIPKLEFMQHVVPSICASGAPMQWSVDITEHAHVMEIKNPACAGNNQNYYAQIVCHLDHSDKCFRFDLATAITSSHDLHLNDSDNLADEDHEPDDEKAHTLFYHSPIWKIVNYFKIAEALASERSPNVTHLKCTFMSNTTAIHLAAKLHLQMTIDEAATLFNLPNLCPAICEYLDHCASGIDHHITS
;
A
#
# COMPACT_ATOMS: atom_id res chain seq x y z
N PRO A 1 -39.13 -14.64 -11.07
CA PRO A 1 -40.09 -13.53 -10.81
C PRO A 1 -39.36 -12.19 -10.72
N PRO A 2 -39.91 -11.09 -11.27
CA PRO A 2 -39.22 -9.80 -11.31
C PRO A 2 -38.86 -9.27 -9.91
N CYS A 3 -39.75 -9.41 -8.93
CA CYS A 3 -39.50 -8.98 -7.55
C CYS A 3 -38.37 -9.78 -6.87
N PHE A 4 -38.23 -11.08 -7.18
CA PHE A 4 -37.14 -11.90 -6.64
C PHE A 4 -35.79 -11.39 -7.13
N LEU A 5 -35.67 -11.12 -8.43
CA LEU A 5 -34.44 -10.57 -9.00
C LEU A 5 -34.17 -9.16 -8.46
N ALA A 6 -35.19 -8.32 -8.32
CA ALA A 6 -35.06 -6.99 -7.72
C ALA A 6 -34.52 -7.06 -6.28
N ALA A 7 -35.00 -8.00 -5.46
CA ALA A 7 -34.49 -8.21 -4.10
C ALA A 7 -33.01 -8.59 -4.09
N ILE A 8 -32.59 -9.52 -4.97
CA ILE A 8 -31.18 -9.93 -5.06
C ILE A 8 -30.30 -8.78 -5.58
N CYS A 9 -30.72 -8.10 -6.64
CA CYS A 9 -29.99 -6.96 -7.20
C CYS A 9 -29.82 -5.84 -6.17
N THR A 10 -30.88 -5.43 -5.49
CA THR A 10 -30.82 -4.34 -4.50
C THR A 10 -29.99 -4.68 -3.27
N LEU A 11 -29.98 -5.96 -2.86
CA LEU A 11 -29.08 -6.45 -1.82
C LEU A 11 -27.61 -6.38 -2.27
N LEU A 12 -27.32 -6.79 -3.50
CA LEU A 12 -25.98 -6.71 -4.07
C LEU A 12 -25.54 -5.25 -4.24
N ASP A 13 -26.42 -4.37 -4.75
CA ASP A 13 -26.18 -2.93 -4.88
C ASP A 13 -25.79 -2.34 -3.53
N PHE A 14 -26.52 -2.68 -2.46
CA PHE A 14 -26.17 -2.26 -1.10
C PHE A 14 -24.76 -2.76 -0.70
N CYS A 15 -24.47 -4.04 -0.89
CA CYS A 15 -23.17 -4.62 -0.53
C CYS A 15 -22.01 -3.95 -1.28
N TYR A 16 -22.16 -3.69 -2.58
CA TYR A 16 -21.13 -3.04 -3.37
C TYR A 16 -20.97 -1.57 -3.01
N LEU A 17 -22.07 -0.84 -2.77
CA LEU A 17 -22.01 0.55 -2.31
C LEU A 17 -21.34 0.65 -0.92
N ALA A 18 -21.61 -0.29 -0.01
CA ALA A 18 -21.03 -0.31 1.33
C ALA A 18 -19.50 -0.56 1.33
N GLN A 19 -18.94 -1.06 0.23
CA GLN A 19 -17.51 -1.27 0.04
C GLN A 19 -16.77 -0.05 -0.52
N MET A 20 -17.48 1.04 -0.82
CA MET A 20 -16.84 2.25 -1.34
C MET A 20 -15.82 2.81 -0.33
N PRO A 21 -14.65 3.28 -0.81
CA PRO A 21 -13.61 3.80 0.08
C PRO A 21 -13.95 5.18 0.66
N ILE A 22 -14.84 5.91 0.01
CA ILE A 22 -15.23 7.29 0.33
C ILE A 22 -16.74 7.40 0.15
N PHE A 23 -17.41 8.04 1.11
CA PHE A 23 -18.84 8.28 1.08
C PHE A 23 -19.10 9.79 1.04
N ASP A 24 -19.92 10.21 0.09
CA ASP A 24 -20.58 11.51 0.08
C ASP A 24 -22.07 11.35 0.40
N GLU A 25 -22.79 12.47 0.55
CA GLU A 25 -24.23 12.45 0.83
C GLU A 25 -25.03 11.67 -0.22
N GLN A 26 -24.58 11.71 -1.48
CA GLN A 26 -25.23 10.98 -2.57
C GLN A 26 -25.03 9.46 -2.45
N ALA A 27 -23.84 9.00 -2.09
CA ALA A 27 -23.54 7.59 -1.86
C ALA A 27 -24.33 7.05 -0.66
N LEU A 28 -24.44 7.81 0.42
CA LEU A 28 -25.27 7.45 1.57
C LEU A 28 -26.75 7.35 1.20
N ALA A 29 -27.28 8.30 0.44
CA ALA A 29 -28.66 8.25 -0.06
C ALA A 29 -28.91 7.03 -0.96
N LYS A 30 -27.92 6.63 -1.78
CA LYS A 30 -27.99 5.42 -2.60
C LYS A 30 -28.00 4.15 -1.74
N LEU A 31 -27.21 4.09 -0.67
CA LEU A 31 -27.23 2.98 0.28
C LEU A 31 -28.60 2.83 0.95
N ASP A 32 -29.16 3.91 1.46
CA ASP A 32 -30.49 3.90 2.08
C ASP A 32 -31.57 3.48 1.07
N ALA A 33 -31.50 3.99 -0.17
CA ALA A 33 -32.43 3.62 -1.23
C ALA A 33 -32.32 2.13 -1.61
N ALA A 34 -31.10 1.60 -1.71
CA ALA A 34 -30.86 0.18 -1.99
C ALA A 34 -31.43 -0.70 -0.88
N LEU A 35 -31.20 -0.34 0.39
CA LEU A 35 -31.73 -1.06 1.54
C LEU A 35 -33.27 -1.02 1.60
N ALA A 36 -33.87 0.15 1.37
CA ALA A 36 -35.33 0.30 1.32
C ALA A 36 -35.94 -0.53 0.18
N SER A 37 -35.30 -0.54 -0.99
CA SER A 37 -35.73 -1.35 -2.12
C SER A 37 -35.59 -2.85 -1.83
N PHE A 38 -34.53 -3.28 -1.16
CA PHE A 38 -34.40 -4.65 -0.69
C PHE A 38 -35.53 -5.03 0.26
N HIS A 39 -35.82 -4.21 1.27
CA HIS A 39 -36.92 -4.45 2.21
C HIS A 39 -38.30 -4.51 1.54
N THR A 40 -38.49 -3.80 0.43
CA THR A 40 -39.73 -3.81 -0.35
C THR A 40 -39.91 -5.13 -1.12
N HIS A 41 -38.82 -5.75 -1.57
CA HIS A 41 -38.86 -6.92 -2.44
C HIS A 41 -38.49 -8.24 -1.73
N LYS A 42 -37.95 -8.20 -0.51
CA LYS A 42 -37.44 -9.38 0.21
C LYS A 42 -38.47 -10.51 0.36
N ASP A 43 -39.76 -10.19 0.48
CA ASP A 43 -40.82 -11.19 0.64
C ASP A 43 -40.91 -12.14 -0.58
N ALA A 44 -40.49 -11.69 -1.76
CA ALA A 44 -40.38 -12.54 -2.94
C ALA A 44 -39.34 -13.66 -2.78
N ILE A 45 -38.31 -13.45 -1.96
CA ILE A 45 -37.32 -14.48 -1.60
C ILE A 45 -37.94 -15.50 -0.65
N LEU A 46 -38.71 -15.06 0.36
CA LEU A 46 -39.41 -15.97 1.28
C LEU A 46 -40.36 -16.87 0.50
N ALA A 47 -41.21 -16.27 -0.35
CA ALA A 47 -42.17 -16.97 -1.18
C ALA A 47 -41.53 -17.98 -2.15
N ALA A 48 -40.31 -17.71 -2.63
CA ALA A 48 -39.59 -18.61 -3.53
C ALA A 48 -38.81 -19.72 -2.80
N SER A 49 -38.36 -19.46 -1.56
CA SER A 49 -37.48 -20.39 -0.83
C SER A 49 -38.22 -21.58 -0.22
N GLY A 50 -39.49 -21.42 0.17
CA GLY A 50 -40.29 -22.45 0.84
C GLY A 50 -39.78 -22.93 2.21
N CYS A 51 -38.57 -22.56 2.61
CA CYS A 51 -37.86 -23.05 3.80
C CYS A 51 -37.68 -21.98 4.89
N LEU A 52 -37.83 -20.70 4.57
CA LEU A 52 -37.67 -19.59 5.52
C LEU A 52 -38.99 -18.84 5.69
N GLU A 53 -39.46 -18.75 6.93
CA GLU A 53 -40.68 -18.00 7.29
C GLU A 53 -40.41 -16.51 7.51
N HIS A 54 -39.17 -16.14 7.84
CA HIS A 54 -38.79 -14.77 8.19
C HIS A 54 -37.32 -14.44 7.92
N PHE A 55 -36.99 -13.15 7.88
CA PHE A 55 -35.64 -12.60 7.71
C PHE A 55 -34.97 -12.16 9.02
N GLN A 56 -35.12 -12.91 10.11
CA GLN A 56 -34.36 -12.70 11.36
C GLN A 56 -32.92 -13.21 11.23
N ILE A 57 -32.21 -12.71 10.22
CA ILE A 57 -30.79 -12.99 10.01
C ILE A 57 -30.05 -11.78 10.59
N PRO A 58 -29.28 -11.94 11.67
CA PRO A 58 -28.62 -10.82 12.35
C PRO A 58 -27.82 -9.92 11.41
N LYS A 59 -27.20 -10.50 10.37
CA LYS A 59 -26.46 -9.75 9.34
C LYS A 59 -27.36 -8.83 8.50
N LEU A 60 -28.58 -9.23 8.19
CA LEU A 60 -29.52 -8.41 7.44
C LEU A 60 -30.13 -7.31 8.32
N GLU A 61 -30.41 -7.62 9.59
CA GLU A 61 -30.84 -6.60 10.56
C GLU A 61 -29.75 -5.55 10.77
N PHE A 62 -28.48 -5.97 10.82
CA PHE A 62 -27.34 -5.06 10.95
C PHE A 62 -27.24 -4.03 9.81
N MET A 63 -27.74 -4.33 8.60
CA MET A 63 -27.66 -3.42 7.46
C MET A 63 -28.32 -2.06 7.74
N GLN A 64 -29.37 -2.02 8.57
CA GLN A 64 -30.04 -0.77 8.96
C GLN A 64 -29.13 0.20 9.74
N HIS A 65 -28.03 -0.31 10.30
CA HIS A 65 -27.07 0.46 11.06
C HIS A 65 -25.86 0.89 10.24
N VAL A 66 -25.72 0.45 8.99
CA VAL A 66 -24.53 0.76 8.16
C VAL A 66 -24.43 2.26 7.89
N VAL A 67 -25.46 2.91 7.37
CA VAL A 67 -25.43 4.36 7.10
C VAL A 67 -25.20 5.18 8.38
N PRO A 68 -25.93 4.95 9.49
CA PRO A 68 -25.63 5.61 10.77
C PRO A 68 -24.18 5.39 11.24
N SER A 69 -23.65 4.17 11.08
CA SER A 69 -22.27 3.85 11.47
C SER A 69 -21.25 4.58 10.60
N ILE A 70 -21.51 4.69 9.29
CA ILE A 70 -20.64 5.44 8.37
C ILE A 70 -20.61 6.93 8.76
N CYS A 71 -21.77 7.51 9.04
CA CYS A 71 -21.84 8.91 9.50
C CYS A 71 -21.12 9.14 10.83
N ALA A 72 -21.17 8.18 11.75
CA ALA A 72 -20.55 8.31 13.07
C ALA A 72 -19.05 7.99 13.10
N SER A 73 -18.60 7.01 12.31
CA SER A 73 -17.27 6.40 12.45
C SER A 73 -16.46 6.38 11.15
N GLY A 74 -17.00 6.88 10.04
CA GLY A 74 -16.35 6.84 8.72
C GLY A 74 -16.57 5.52 7.98
N ALA A 75 -15.89 5.35 6.84
CA ALA A 75 -16.12 4.24 5.92
C ALA A 75 -15.84 2.87 6.59
N PRO A 76 -16.66 1.83 6.36
CA PRO A 76 -16.52 0.55 7.06
C PRO A 76 -15.17 -0.12 6.78
N MET A 77 -14.62 0.09 5.58
CA MET A 77 -13.32 -0.45 5.16
C MET A 77 -12.18 -0.01 6.09
N GLN A 78 -12.27 1.15 6.74
CA GLN A 78 -11.27 1.62 7.71
C GLN A 78 -11.21 0.75 8.97
N TRP A 79 -12.26 -0.01 9.24
CA TRP A 79 -12.43 -0.86 10.42
C TRP A 79 -12.40 -2.35 10.07
N SER A 80 -12.07 -2.70 8.81
CA SER A 80 -11.95 -4.10 8.44
C SER A 80 -10.78 -4.76 9.16
N VAL A 81 -11.03 -5.96 9.67
CA VAL A 81 -10.00 -6.83 10.24
C VAL A 81 -9.29 -7.67 9.18
N ASP A 82 -9.69 -7.58 7.90
CA ASP A 82 -9.14 -8.39 6.81
C ASP A 82 -7.63 -8.19 6.68
N ILE A 83 -7.17 -6.95 6.83
CA ILE A 83 -5.74 -6.60 6.79
C ILE A 83 -4.99 -7.29 7.93
N THR A 84 -5.53 -7.19 9.15
CA THR A 84 -4.89 -7.79 10.33
C THR A 84 -4.94 -9.31 10.30
N GLU A 85 -6.02 -9.91 9.80
CA GLU A 85 -6.12 -11.36 9.65
C GLU A 85 -5.20 -11.85 8.53
N HIS A 86 -5.12 -11.13 7.41
CA HIS A 86 -4.18 -11.45 6.34
C HIS A 86 -2.74 -11.37 6.83
N ALA A 87 -2.37 -10.32 7.57
CA ALA A 87 -1.06 -10.21 8.20
C ALA A 87 -0.83 -11.36 9.19
N HIS A 88 -1.82 -11.72 10.02
CA HIS A 88 -1.70 -12.85 10.93
C HIS A 88 -1.51 -14.18 10.20
N VAL A 89 -2.18 -14.39 9.07
CA VAL A 89 -1.98 -15.57 8.21
C VAL A 89 -0.56 -15.58 7.65
N MET A 90 -0.14 -14.49 7.01
CA MET A 90 1.14 -14.40 6.30
C MET A 90 2.34 -14.40 7.24
N GLU A 91 2.28 -13.64 8.33
CA GLU A 91 3.41 -13.39 9.21
C GLU A 91 3.50 -14.39 10.37
N ILE A 92 2.39 -15.05 10.72
CA ILE A 92 2.34 -15.95 11.89
C ILE A 92 1.94 -17.37 11.51
N LYS A 93 0.77 -17.57 10.88
CA LYS A 93 0.27 -18.94 10.60
C LYS A 93 1.14 -19.66 9.58
N ASN A 94 1.45 -19.04 8.44
CA ASN A 94 2.26 -19.67 7.40
C ASN A 94 3.67 -20.03 7.90
N PRO A 95 4.40 -19.12 8.58
CA PRO A 95 5.72 -19.44 9.11
C PRO A 95 5.68 -20.49 10.22
N ALA A 96 4.65 -20.46 11.08
CA ALA A 96 4.46 -21.49 12.10
C ALA A 96 4.22 -22.88 11.48
N CYS A 97 3.39 -22.97 10.43
CA CYS A 97 3.11 -24.23 9.73
C CYS A 97 4.30 -24.74 8.90
N ALA A 98 5.17 -23.86 8.42
CA ALA A 98 6.39 -24.23 7.70
C ALA A 98 7.49 -24.81 8.60
N GLY A 99 7.35 -24.65 9.92
CA GLY A 99 8.29 -25.14 10.92
C GLY A 99 8.02 -26.58 11.39
N ASN A 100 8.73 -26.98 12.45
CA ASN A 100 8.57 -28.30 13.08
C ASN A 100 7.67 -28.26 14.33
N ASN A 101 6.91 -27.17 14.49
CA ASN A 101 5.99 -26.95 15.61
C ASN A 101 6.66 -26.83 17.00
N GLN A 102 7.97 -26.57 17.04
CA GLN A 102 8.75 -26.33 18.27
C GLN A 102 9.32 -24.91 18.25
N ASN A 103 9.51 -24.27 19.42
CA ASN A 103 10.09 -22.92 19.51
C ASN A 103 9.48 -21.91 18.51
N TYR A 104 8.15 -21.86 18.43
CA TYR A 104 7.37 -21.12 17.43
C TYR A 104 7.90 -19.71 17.15
N TYR A 105 8.13 -18.91 18.18
CA TYR A 105 8.57 -17.53 18.01
C TYR A 105 9.91 -17.43 17.27
N ALA A 106 10.88 -18.29 17.60
CA ALA A 106 12.18 -18.28 16.95
C ALA A 106 12.08 -18.76 15.49
N GLN A 107 11.22 -19.73 15.21
CA GLN A 107 11.02 -20.24 13.86
C GLN A 107 10.28 -19.25 12.96
N ILE A 108 9.23 -18.60 13.47
CA ILE A 108 8.55 -17.52 12.78
C ILE A 108 9.54 -16.41 12.44
N VAL A 109 10.32 -15.92 13.42
CA VAL A 109 11.30 -14.85 13.19
C VAL A 109 12.35 -15.24 12.14
N CYS A 110 12.90 -16.47 12.23
CA CYS A 110 13.88 -16.95 11.26
C CYS A 110 13.30 -17.06 9.85
N HIS A 111 12.07 -17.55 9.73
CA HIS A 111 11.37 -17.65 8.46
C HIS A 111 11.10 -16.28 7.84
N LEU A 112 10.66 -15.29 8.65
CA LEU A 112 10.44 -13.93 8.19
C LEU A 112 11.74 -13.25 7.75
N ASP A 113 12.83 -13.43 8.50
CA ASP A 113 14.16 -12.91 8.13
C ASP A 113 14.66 -13.52 6.81
N HIS A 114 14.47 -14.83 6.63
CA HIS A 114 14.82 -15.50 5.38
C HIS A 114 13.98 -14.99 4.20
N SER A 115 12.66 -14.85 4.37
CA SER A 115 11.76 -14.34 3.34
C SER A 115 12.07 -12.89 2.94
N ASP A 116 12.36 -12.00 3.90
CA ASP A 116 12.78 -10.62 3.62
C ASP A 116 14.10 -10.57 2.84
N LYS A 117 15.06 -11.41 3.20
CA LYS A 117 16.35 -11.51 2.48
C LYS A 117 16.17 -12.01 1.05
N CYS A 118 15.39 -13.07 0.83
CA CYS A 118 15.08 -13.56 -0.50
C CYS A 118 14.38 -12.48 -1.33
N PHE A 119 13.35 -11.84 -0.77
CA PHE A 119 12.64 -10.76 -1.46
C PHE A 119 13.56 -9.61 -1.88
N ARG A 120 14.43 -9.15 -0.98
CA ARG A 120 15.41 -8.08 -1.29
C ARG A 120 16.40 -8.49 -2.37
N PHE A 121 16.87 -9.74 -2.33
CA PHE A 121 17.77 -10.27 -3.34
C PHE A 121 17.08 -10.34 -4.71
N ASP A 122 15.85 -10.86 -4.75
CA ASP A 122 15.05 -10.95 -5.97
C ASP A 122 14.76 -9.57 -6.56
N LEU A 123 14.36 -8.61 -5.71
CA LEU A 123 14.14 -7.22 -6.10
C LEU A 123 15.41 -6.57 -6.65
N ALA A 124 16.54 -6.73 -5.97
CA ALA A 124 17.82 -6.17 -6.41
C ALA A 124 18.26 -6.77 -7.76
N THR A 125 18.09 -8.08 -7.92
CA THR A 125 18.42 -8.79 -9.16
C THR A 125 17.50 -8.36 -10.31
N ALA A 126 16.20 -8.19 -10.04
CA ALA A 126 15.24 -7.69 -11.01
C ALA A 126 15.63 -6.29 -11.50
N ILE A 127 15.93 -5.36 -10.58
CA ILE A 127 16.34 -3.99 -10.92
C ILE A 127 17.60 -3.99 -11.80
N THR A 128 18.64 -4.75 -11.42
CA THR A 128 19.89 -4.85 -12.20
C THR A 128 19.62 -5.42 -13.60
N SER A 129 18.83 -6.49 -13.69
CA SER A 129 18.50 -7.11 -14.98
C SER A 129 17.71 -6.17 -15.91
N SER A 130 16.85 -5.31 -15.36
CA SER A 130 16.13 -4.29 -16.14
C SER A 130 17.03 -3.12 -16.56
N HIS A 131 18.05 -2.79 -15.78
CA HIS A 131 19.02 -1.74 -16.12
C HIS A 131 19.99 -2.20 -17.23
N ASP A 132 20.41 -3.46 -17.22
CA ASP A 132 21.30 -4.04 -18.23
C ASP A 132 20.63 -4.15 -19.62
N LEU A 133 19.30 -4.29 -19.69
CA LEU A 133 18.54 -4.22 -20.93
C LEU A 133 18.50 -2.80 -21.53
N HIS A 134 18.67 -1.76 -20.72
CA HIS A 134 18.58 -0.36 -21.16
C HIS A 134 19.94 0.25 -21.57
N LEU A 135 21.06 -0.42 -21.26
CA LEU A 135 22.42 -0.02 -21.67
C LEU A 135 22.94 -0.75 -22.90
N ASN A 136 22.26 -1.80 -23.36
CA ASN A 136 22.70 -2.61 -24.50
C ASN A 136 21.93 -2.33 -25.80
N ASP A 137 21.00 -1.37 -25.77
CA ASP A 137 20.10 -1.08 -26.90
C ASP A 137 20.49 0.20 -27.66
N SER A 138 21.80 0.34 -27.91
CA SER A 138 22.32 1.22 -28.97
C SER A 138 22.95 0.34 -30.05
N ASP A 139 22.09 -0.41 -30.74
CA ASP A 139 22.20 -0.84 -32.15
C ASP A 139 21.57 -2.23 -32.31
N ASN A 140 20.25 -2.30 -32.51
CA ASN A 140 19.62 -2.99 -33.63
C ASN A 140 18.09 -2.90 -33.52
N LEU A 141 17.48 -2.19 -34.47
CA LEU A 141 16.04 -2.25 -34.73
C LEU A 141 15.72 -3.61 -35.38
N ALA A 142 14.99 -4.47 -34.67
CA ALA A 142 14.16 -5.48 -35.29
C ALA A 142 12.95 -5.77 -34.38
N ASP A 143 11.77 -5.38 -34.85
CA ASP A 143 10.47 -5.79 -34.32
C ASP A 143 10.41 -7.33 -34.23
N GLU A 144 10.34 -7.86 -33.01
CA GLU A 144 9.61 -9.12 -32.78
C GLU A 144 8.63 -8.93 -31.62
N ASP A 145 7.36 -9.06 -31.99
CA ASP A 145 6.19 -9.14 -31.14
C ASP A 145 6.33 -10.36 -30.22
N HIS A 146 6.78 -10.14 -28.99
CA HIS A 146 6.72 -11.12 -27.91
C HIS A 146 5.91 -10.55 -26.76
N GLU A 147 4.68 -11.05 -26.64
CA GLU A 147 3.81 -10.92 -25.47
C GLU A 147 4.60 -11.26 -24.19
N PRO A 148 4.60 -10.39 -23.17
CA PRO A 148 5.28 -10.67 -21.92
C PRO A 148 4.54 -11.79 -21.18
N ASP A 149 5.27 -12.86 -20.89
CA ASP A 149 4.86 -13.99 -20.05
C ASP A 149 4.47 -13.49 -18.64
N ASP A 150 3.16 -13.47 -18.37
CA ASP A 150 2.47 -12.88 -17.20
C ASP A 150 2.88 -13.54 -15.86
N GLU A 151 3.53 -14.71 -15.89
CA GLU A 151 3.83 -15.49 -14.68
C GLU A 151 4.91 -14.88 -13.77
N LYS A 152 5.89 -14.13 -14.30
CA LYS A 152 6.96 -13.54 -13.47
C LYS A 152 6.58 -12.23 -12.79
N ALA A 153 5.58 -11.53 -13.31
CA ALA A 153 5.06 -10.31 -12.70
C ALA A 153 4.27 -10.60 -11.42
N HIS A 154 3.66 -11.78 -11.32
CA HIS A 154 2.82 -12.15 -10.17
C HIS A 154 3.59 -12.30 -8.85
N THR A 155 4.89 -12.56 -8.86
CA THR A 155 5.68 -12.75 -7.62
C THR A 155 5.98 -11.44 -6.88
N LEU A 156 6.01 -10.30 -7.59
CA LEU A 156 6.20 -8.98 -6.98
C LEU A 156 4.95 -8.42 -6.29
N PHE A 157 3.78 -9.03 -6.49
CA PHE A 157 2.50 -8.55 -5.97
C PHE A 157 2.06 -9.16 -4.63
N TYR A 158 2.83 -10.08 -4.05
CA TYR A 158 2.41 -10.80 -2.83
C TYR A 158 2.75 -10.13 -1.48
N HIS A 159 3.19 -8.87 -1.47
CA HIS A 159 3.42 -8.15 -0.21
C HIS A 159 2.38 -7.05 0.07
N SER A 160 1.47 -7.40 1.00
CA SER A 160 0.57 -6.54 1.80
C SER A 160 -0.38 -5.56 1.07
N PRO A 161 -1.72 -5.65 1.26
CA PRO A 161 -2.71 -4.89 0.46
C PRO A 161 -2.82 -3.36 0.70
N ILE A 162 -1.88 -2.70 1.39
CA ILE A 162 -1.99 -1.24 1.67
C ILE A 162 -0.75 -0.46 1.23
N TRP A 163 0.18 -1.06 0.52
CA TRP A 163 1.19 -0.23 -0.12
C TRP A 163 0.69 -0.01 -1.53
N LYS A 164 -0.10 1.06 -1.73
CA LYS A 164 -0.18 1.69 -3.06
C LYS A 164 1.27 1.74 -3.53
N ILE A 165 1.60 0.97 -4.57
CA ILE A 165 2.95 0.99 -5.14
C ILE A 165 3.13 2.40 -5.65
N VAL A 166 3.75 3.22 -4.81
CA VAL A 166 4.13 4.57 -5.15
C VAL A 166 5.25 4.39 -6.14
N ASN A 167 4.97 4.67 -7.41
CA ASN A 167 5.97 4.61 -8.45
C ASN A 167 6.94 5.80 -8.24
N TYR A 168 7.93 5.59 -7.38
CA TYR A 168 8.91 6.61 -7.00
C TYR A 168 9.71 7.10 -8.20
N PHE A 169 9.86 6.29 -9.25
CA PHE A 169 10.50 6.70 -10.51
C PHE A 169 9.68 7.76 -11.26
N LYS A 170 8.36 7.55 -11.42
CA LYS A 170 7.46 8.56 -12.00
C LYS A 170 7.44 9.86 -11.19
N ILE A 171 7.52 9.75 -9.85
CA ILE A 171 7.57 10.92 -8.97
C ILE A 171 8.90 11.65 -9.13
N ALA A 172 10.03 10.93 -9.17
CA ALA A 172 11.35 11.51 -9.38
C ALA A 172 11.46 12.21 -10.75
N GLU A 173 10.93 11.60 -11.81
CA GLU A 173 10.88 12.16 -13.17
C GLU A 173 9.97 13.41 -13.24
N ALA A 174 8.83 13.40 -12.55
CA ALA A 174 7.93 14.55 -12.44
C ALA A 174 8.54 15.71 -11.62
N LEU A 175 9.36 15.39 -10.61
CA LEU A 175 10.11 16.37 -9.83
C LEU A 175 11.27 16.97 -10.63
N ALA A 176 11.96 16.15 -11.42
CA ALA A 176 13.04 16.59 -12.31
C ALA A 176 12.56 17.49 -13.45
N SER A 177 11.27 17.41 -13.82
CA SER A 177 10.65 18.17 -14.92
C SER A 177 9.90 19.44 -14.48
N GLU A 178 9.98 19.83 -13.20
CA GLU A 178 9.38 21.03 -12.58
C GLU A 178 7.96 21.40 -13.09
N ARG A 179 7.04 20.42 -13.18
CA ARG A 179 5.66 20.69 -13.60
C ARG A 179 4.60 20.19 -12.61
N SER A 180 4.67 20.61 -11.35
CA SER A 180 3.49 20.83 -10.50
C SER A 180 3.89 21.46 -9.15
N PRO A 181 3.18 22.49 -8.66
CA PRO A 181 3.53 23.22 -7.43
C PRO A 181 2.88 22.63 -6.15
N ASN A 182 2.36 21.40 -6.14
CA ASN A 182 1.68 20.85 -4.96
C ASN A 182 1.99 19.37 -4.76
N VAL A 183 3.11 19.07 -4.08
CA VAL A 183 3.46 17.71 -3.67
C VAL A 183 3.41 17.62 -2.16
N THR A 184 2.57 16.73 -1.64
CA THR A 184 2.52 16.37 -0.22
C THR A 184 3.82 15.66 0.13
N HIS A 185 4.69 16.32 0.90
CA HIS A 185 5.98 15.78 1.30
C HIS A 185 5.85 14.45 2.07
N LEU A 186 6.63 13.46 1.64
CA LEU A 186 6.71 12.14 2.24
C LEU A 186 7.29 12.23 3.67
N LYS A 187 6.64 11.59 4.63
CA LYS A 187 7.14 11.46 6.01
C LYS A 187 7.93 10.16 6.11
N CYS A 188 9.26 10.25 6.21
CA CYS A 188 10.10 9.09 6.51
C CYS A 188 10.41 9.08 8.01
N THR A 189 10.09 7.96 8.67
CA THR A 189 10.49 7.71 10.06
C THR A 189 11.51 6.60 10.06
N PHE A 190 12.69 6.88 10.61
CA PHE A 190 13.70 5.86 10.90
C PHE A 190 13.73 5.62 12.39
N MET A 191 13.76 4.35 12.79
CA MET A 191 13.76 3.96 14.20
C MET A 191 14.89 2.98 14.48
N SER A 192 15.67 3.28 15.51
CA SER A 192 16.63 2.37 16.14
C SER A 192 16.26 2.18 17.61
N ASN A 193 16.91 1.24 18.31
CA ASN A 193 16.57 0.81 19.66
C ASN A 193 16.66 1.94 20.70
N THR A 194 17.43 2.98 20.42
CA THR A 194 17.70 4.09 21.35
C THR A 194 17.29 5.46 20.81
N THR A 195 16.92 5.58 19.54
CA THR A 195 16.61 6.88 18.93
C THR A 195 15.63 6.72 17.77
N ALA A 196 14.63 7.60 17.73
CA ALA A 196 13.72 7.77 16.60
C ALA A 196 13.97 9.12 15.94
N ILE A 197 14.20 9.13 14.63
CA ILE A 197 14.38 10.36 13.85
C ILE A 197 13.17 10.51 12.93
N HIS A 198 12.37 11.54 13.21
CA HIS A 198 11.25 11.93 12.36
C HIS A 198 11.68 13.04 11.42
N LEU A 199 11.80 12.72 10.13
CA LEU A 199 11.94 13.75 9.09
C LEU A 199 10.55 14.18 8.63
N ALA A 200 10.04 15.23 9.25
CA ALA A 200 8.93 16.01 8.71
C ALA A 200 9.52 17.04 7.74
N ALA A 201 9.58 16.70 6.45
CA ALA A 201 9.95 17.66 5.42
C ALA A 201 8.81 18.68 5.24
N LYS A 202 8.76 19.65 6.14
CA LYS A 202 8.15 20.96 5.87
C LYS A 202 9.28 21.97 6.03
N LEU A 203 10.20 22.04 5.07
CA LEU A 203 11.25 23.05 5.08
C LEU A 203 10.60 24.42 4.79
N HIS A 204 10.20 25.10 5.86
CA HIS A 204 9.93 26.54 5.84
C HIS A 204 11.22 27.36 6.06
N LEU A 205 12.38 26.78 5.76
CA LEU A 205 13.67 27.45 5.90
C LEU A 205 14.33 27.53 4.53
N GLN A 206 13.99 28.59 3.77
CA GLN A 206 14.89 29.10 2.74
C GLN A 206 16.00 29.85 3.49
N MET A 207 17.00 29.11 3.95
CA MET A 207 18.17 29.69 4.61
C MET A 207 19.40 29.18 3.88
N THR A 208 20.32 30.09 3.59
CA THR A 208 21.59 29.76 2.92
C THR A 208 22.50 28.97 3.87
N ILE A 209 23.48 28.26 3.30
CA ILE A 209 24.40 27.43 4.09
C ILE A 209 25.21 28.30 5.07
N ASP A 210 25.55 29.54 4.69
CA ASP A 210 26.26 30.49 5.55
C ASP A 210 25.38 31.00 6.72
N GLU A 211 24.10 31.25 6.46
CA GLU A 211 23.13 31.59 7.50
C GLU A 211 22.91 30.40 8.45
N ALA A 212 22.97 29.15 7.95
CA ALA A 212 22.95 27.96 8.79
C ALA A 212 24.20 27.82 9.66
N ALA A 213 25.38 28.02 9.07
CA ALA A 213 26.64 27.95 9.79
C ALA A 213 26.71 28.97 10.93
N THR A 214 26.19 30.17 10.71
CA THR A 214 26.14 31.23 11.72
C THR A 214 25.05 31.00 12.77
N LEU A 215 23.82 30.64 12.36
CA LEU A 215 22.70 30.41 13.29
C LEU A 215 22.97 29.25 14.25
N PHE A 216 23.60 28.19 13.77
CA PHE A 216 23.89 26.99 14.56
C PHE A 216 25.33 26.94 15.11
N ASN A 217 26.11 27.99 14.90
CA ASN A 217 27.49 28.12 15.40
C ASN A 217 28.40 26.97 14.92
N LEU A 218 28.30 26.63 13.63
CA LEU A 218 29.03 25.56 12.96
C LEU A 218 30.04 26.14 11.94
N PRO A 219 31.18 26.70 12.39
CA PRO A 219 32.12 27.40 11.51
C PRO A 219 32.79 26.49 10.46
N ASN A 220 32.79 25.18 10.70
CA ASN A 220 33.41 24.19 9.81
C ASN A 220 32.41 23.56 8.81
N LEU A 221 31.15 23.98 8.81
CA LEU A 221 30.13 23.39 7.95
C LEU A 221 30.43 23.61 6.47
N CYS A 222 30.71 24.85 6.06
CA CYS A 222 31.03 25.16 4.66
C CYS A 222 32.33 24.45 4.20
N PRO A 223 33.45 24.49 4.95
CA PRO A 223 34.65 23.74 4.61
C PRO A 223 34.42 22.23 4.46
N ALA A 224 33.65 21.61 5.36
CA ALA A 224 33.38 20.16 5.32
C ALA A 224 32.52 19.76 4.11
N ILE A 225 31.56 20.61 3.73
CA ILE A 225 30.75 20.38 2.52
C ILE A 225 31.62 20.52 1.28
N CYS A 226 32.49 21.52 1.21
CA CYS A 226 33.45 21.66 0.10
C CYS A 226 34.37 20.45 0.00
N GLU A 227 34.96 20.00 1.12
CA GLU A 227 35.83 18.82 1.16
C GLU A 227 35.10 17.55 0.72
N TYR A 228 33.84 17.36 1.14
CA TYR A 228 33.03 16.22 0.68
C TYR A 228 32.76 16.26 -0.82
N LEU A 229 32.41 17.42 -1.36
CA LEU A 229 32.16 17.58 -2.81
C LEU A 229 33.45 17.39 -3.62
N ASP A 230 34.57 17.91 -3.13
CA ASP A 230 35.89 17.69 -3.73
C ASP A 230 36.29 16.22 -3.65
N HIS A 231 35.97 15.51 -2.57
CA HIS A 231 36.20 14.07 -2.43
C HIS A 231 35.32 13.26 -3.39
N CYS A 232 34.05 13.64 -3.58
CA CYS A 232 33.16 13.01 -4.55
C CYS A 232 33.58 13.31 -6.00
N ALA A 233 34.11 14.50 -6.28
CA ALA A 233 34.58 14.88 -7.62
C ALA A 233 35.96 14.30 -7.96
N SER A 234 36.80 14.01 -6.96
CA SER A 234 38.18 13.54 -7.16
C SER A 234 38.34 12.03 -7.31
N GLY A 235 37.28 11.24 -7.08
CA GLY A 235 37.21 9.83 -7.50
C GLY A 235 38.49 9.02 -7.21
N ILE A 236 38.88 8.90 -5.94
CA ILE A 236 40.01 8.05 -5.56
C ILE A 236 39.48 6.79 -4.88
N ASP A 237 39.58 5.68 -5.61
CA ASP A 237 39.58 4.32 -5.10
C ASP A 237 40.61 4.20 -3.97
N HIS A 238 40.14 4.10 -2.73
CA HIS A 238 40.97 3.53 -1.67
C HIS A 238 40.77 2.02 -1.63
N HIS A 239 41.68 1.33 -2.34
CA HIS A 239 42.12 -0.02 -2.04
C HIS A 239 42.44 -0.11 -0.54
N ILE A 240 41.63 -0.85 0.21
CA ILE A 240 41.95 -1.29 1.57
C ILE A 240 42.88 -2.51 1.42
N THR A 241 44.17 -2.29 1.60
CA THR A 241 45.16 -3.36 1.75
C THR A 241 45.05 -3.94 3.17
N SER A 242 45.00 -5.27 3.25
CA SER A 242 45.13 -6.06 4.47
C SER A 242 46.49 -5.90 5.14
#